data_AF-A0A9P9YE84-F1
#
_entry.id   AF-A0A9P9YE84-F1
#
_cell.length_a   1.000
_cell.length_b   1.000
_cell.length_c   1.000
_cell.angle_alpha   90.00
_cell.angle_beta   90.00
_cell.angle_gamma   90.00
#
_symmetry.space_group_name_H-M   'P 1'
#
loop_
_entity.id
_entity.type
_entity.pdbx_description
1 polymer ?
#
loop_
_entity_poly.entity_id
_entity_poly.type
_entity_poly.pdbx_seq_one_letter_code
_entity_poly.pdbx_strand_id
1 'polypeptide(L)'
;MPLAKKTIKSKTTSQMQVEPHQVKKPMAETDPKAKSKTKVKVKVKVNGKGSPSLAERGSGDGPHQVAAQPSLVALHFMDISLRHSDIQLLQSDHEGVNERLVAFYYAHLQHRRYRSQPDLHFLNPALVAQLRHMDMRQLWTVVHERRLHEKQFILLPLATHPRPHGHWSLLLVSRPDRKFYHYDSLDNCHSMLAYAVTETLRAPLEAWKFVLTTGRCLQQQRQSPHKEGRDRDRDPTSGIHLMCMSEHVADYVSRCEYATSSLLIAWDQISGMRTHLLELILSLGGILPPKKSH
;
A
#
# COMPACT_ATOMS: atom_id res chain seq x y z
N MET A 1 18.34 62.63 9.56
CA MET A 1 17.20 63.00 10.43
C MET A 1 16.49 61.72 10.87
N PRO A 2 16.13 61.55 12.15
CA PRO A 2 15.37 60.39 12.62
C PRO A 2 13.84 60.63 12.52
N LEU A 3 13.07 59.56 12.31
CA LEU A 3 11.60 59.57 12.45
C LEU A 3 11.16 58.43 13.37
N ALA A 4 10.06 58.65 14.09
CA ALA A 4 9.88 58.08 15.43
C ALA A 4 9.08 56.76 15.50
N LYS A 5 9.42 55.95 16.51
CA LYS A 5 8.60 54.82 16.97
C LYS A 5 7.29 55.34 17.57
N LYS A 6 6.18 54.61 17.38
CA LYS A 6 4.92 54.80 18.13
C LYS A 6 4.61 53.57 18.98
N THR A 7 4.20 53.79 20.24
CA THR A 7 3.85 52.74 21.20
C THR A 7 2.68 53.21 22.07
N ILE A 8 1.49 52.60 21.89
CA ILE A 8 0.27 52.83 22.68
C ILE A 8 -0.38 51.45 22.81
N LYS A 9 -0.14 50.71 23.90
CA LYS A 9 -0.86 50.69 25.20
C LYS A 9 -2.09 49.78 25.22
N SER A 10 -2.17 48.98 26.28
CA SER A 10 -3.20 47.97 26.60
C SER A 10 -4.40 48.55 27.35
N LYS A 11 -5.48 47.75 27.49
CA LYS A 11 -6.59 48.00 28.44
C LYS A 11 -7.24 46.71 28.95
N THR A 12 -7.90 46.83 30.10
CA THR A 12 -8.50 45.78 30.95
C THR A 12 -9.75 46.35 31.67
N THR A 13 -10.61 45.57 32.34
CA THR A 13 -10.55 44.13 32.67
C THR A 13 -11.60 43.32 31.89
N SER A 14 -12.62 42.60 32.38
CA SER A 14 -13.22 42.40 33.72
C SER A 14 -13.78 40.97 33.86
N GLN A 15 -14.18 40.58 35.07
CA GLN A 15 -14.73 39.26 35.42
C GLN A 15 -16.13 39.40 36.05
N MET A 16 -16.91 38.31 36.04
CA MET A 16 -17.79 37.81 37.14
C MET A 16 -18.21 36.37 36.73
N GLN A 17 -17.85 35.32 37.48
CA GLN A 17 -18.52 34.75 38.68
C GLN A 17 -19.82 33.96 38.35
N VAL A 18 -19.91 32.62 38.51
CA VAL A 18 -19.97 31.77 39.76
C VAL A 18 -21.45 31.66 40.25
N GLU A 19 -22.04 30.52 40.68
CA GLU A 19 -21.62 29.30 41.43
C GLU A 19 -22.27 27.97 40.90
N PRO A 20 -22.07 26.77 41.53
CA PRO A 20 -22.47 25.44 41.01
C PRO A 20 -23.64 24.76 41.76
N HIS A 21 -23.92 23.48 41.46
CA HIS A 21 -24.75 22.59 42.31
C HIS A 21 -24.30 21.12 42.33
N GLN A 22 -24.70 20.42 43.40
CA GLN A 22 -24.35 19.02 43.73
C GLN A 22 -25.56 18.37 44.47
N VAL A 23 -25.62 17.10 44.89
CA VAL A 23 -24.72 15.92 44.89
C VAL A 23 -25.62 14.66 44.98
N LYS A 24 -25.14 13.45 44.64
CA LYS A 24 -25.47 12.19 45.39
C LYS A 24 -24.71 10.91 44.99
N LYS A 25 -24.32 10.18 46.04
CA LYS A 25 -23.98 8.75 46.23
C LYS A 25 -24.56 8.38 47.63
N PRO A 26 -24.52 7.15 48.20
CA PRO A 26 -23.64 6.01 47.94
C PRO A 26 -24.37 4.62 47.98
N MET A 27 -23.67 3.57 48.47
CA MET A 27 -24.12 2.20 48.83
C MET A 27 -24.31 1.17 47.68
N ALA A 28 -24.11 -0.14 47.88
CA ALA A 28 -23.22 -0.89 48.82
C ALA A 28 -23.20 -2.40 48.43
N GLU A 29 -22.05 -3.08 48.64
CA GLU A 29 -21.90 -4.56 48.71
C GLU A 29 -22.35 -5.39 47.46
N THR A 30 -22.07 -6.69 47.28
CA THR A 30 -21.30 -7.70 48.06
C THR A 30 -20.54 -8.64 47.10
N ASP A 31 -19.50 -9.33 47.61
CA ASP A 31 -18.83 -10.47 46.94
C ASP A 31 -19.50 -11.80 47.37
N PRO A 32 -19.62 -12.85 46.51
CA PRO A 32 -18.88 -14.08 46.87
C PRO A 32 -18.43 -15.00 45.71
N LYS A 33 -17.13 -15.31 45.71
CA LYS A 33 -16.50 -16.66 45.73
C LYS A 33 -17.13 -17.83 44.91
N ALA A 34 -16.34 -18.22 43.88
CA ALA A 34 -15.54 -19.47 43.85
C ALA A 34 -16.03 -20.75 43.11
N LYS A 35 -15.01 -21.44 42.54
CA LYS A 35 -14.99 -22.83 41.99
C LYS A 35 -15.72 -22.96 40.63
N SER A 36 -15.32 -23.86 39.72
CA SER A 36 -14.58 -25.12 39.90
C SER A 36 -13.55 -25.43 38.79
N LYS A 37 -12.88 -26.59 38.88
CA LYS A 37 -11.87 -27.08 37.93
C LYS A 37 -12.46 -28.23 37.11
N THR A 38 -12.18 -28.29 35.80
CA THR A 38 -12.08 -29.56 35.07
C THR A 38 -10.91 -29.51 34.08
N LYS A 39 -10.07 -30.53 34.08
CA LYS A 39 -9.06 -30.77 33.03
C LYS A 39 -9.58 -31.88 32.11
N VAL A 40 -9.43 -31.71 30.79
CA VAL A 40 -9.47 -32.84 29.85
C VAL A 40 -8.17 -32.82 29.05
N LYS A 41 -7.43 -33.94 29.09
CA LYS A 41 -6.30 -34.20 28.18
C LYS A 41 -6.84 -34.94 26.95
N VAL A 42 -6.39 -34.56 25.75
CA VAL A 42 -6.44 -35.43 24.58
C VAL A 42 -5.01 -35.63 24.06
N LYS A 43 -4.67 -36.83 23.61
CA LYS A 43 -3.30 -37.23 23.23
C LYS A 43 -2.92 -36.68 21.85
N VAL A 44 -1.71 -36.15 21.74
CA VAL A 44 -0.97 -36.12 20.47
C VAL A 44 -0.57 -37.55 20.10
N LYS A 45 -0.68 -37.91 18.82
CA LYS A 45 -0.03 -39.10 18.26
C LYS A 45 0.64 -38.71 16.94
N VAL A 46 1.97 -38.68 16.92
CA VAL A 46 2.77 -38.46 15.72
C VAL A 46 2.89 -39.80 14.97
N ASN A 47 2.81 -39.75 13.64
CA ASN A 47 3.45 -40.73 12.77
C ASN A 47 3.75 -40.05 11.43
N GLY A 48 4.92 -40.30 10.84
CA GLY A 48 5.39 -39.56 9.66
C GLY A 48 5.76 -40.45 8.47
N LYS A 49 5.72 -39.86 7.27
CA LYS A 49 6.41 -40.21 6.02
C LYS A 49 6.36 -38.95 5.13
N GLY A 50 7.33 -38.77 4.23
CA GLY A 50 7.58 -37.45 3.62
C GLY A 50 7.70 -37.43 2.09
N SER A 51 7.95 -36.21 1.59
CA SER A 51 8.23 -35.82 0.20
C SER A 51 7.04 -35.84 -0.78
N PRO A 52 7.07 -35.03 -1.86
CA PRO A 52 7.99 -33.93 -2.21
C PRO A 52 7.29 -32.55 -2.22
N SER A 53 8.04 -31.49 -2.57
CA SER A 53 7.54 -30.12 -2.73
C SER A 53 6.65 -29.96 -3.97
N LEU A 54 5.44 -29.38 -3.82
CA LEU A 54 4.67 -28.82 -4.93
C LEU A 54 5.02 -27.33 -5.12
N ALA A 55 5.15 -26.90 -6.38
CA ALA A 55 5.26 -25.48 -6.71
C ALA A 55 3.86 -24.85 -6.81
N GLU A 56 3.65 -23.72 -6.13
CA GLU A 56 2.39 -22.98 -6.22
C GLU A 56 2.23 -22.30 -7.58
N ARG A 57 1.45 -22.91 -8.48
CA ARG A 57 0.91 -22.23 -9.65
C ARG A 57 -0.36 -21.48 -9.26
N GLY A 58 -0.24 -20.17 -9.03
CA GLY A 58 -1.41 -19.30 -8.87
C GLY A 58 -2.23 -19.26 -10.16
N SER A 59 -3.38 -19.95 -10.17
CA SER A 59 -4.34 -19.90 -11.28
C SER A 59 -5.30 -18.73 -11.05
N GLY A 60 -5.30 -17.76 -11.96
CA GLY A 60 -6.06 -16.51 -11.85
C GLY A 60 -6.77 -16.14 -13.14
N ASP A 61 -7.21 -17.15 -13.90
CA ASP A 61 -7.78 -16.98 -15.23
C ASP A 61 -9.30 -16.75 -15.16
N GLY A 62 -9.73 -15.56 -15.59
CA GLY A 62 -11.13 -15.19 -15.72
C GLY A 62 -11.84 -15.88 -16.90
N PRO A 63 -13.19 -15.75 -17.01
CA PRO A 63 -14.01 -16.57 -17.92
C PRO A 63 -13.97 -16.11 -19.39
N HIS A 64 -12.81 -16.23 -20.05
CA HIS A 64 -12.69 -16.25 -21.50
C HIS A 64 -11.81 -17.42 -21.96
N GLN A 65 -12.35 -18.63 -21.90
CA GLN A 65 -11.73 -19.83 -22.49
C GLN A 65 -11.87 -19.81 -24.02
N VAL A 66 -11.04 -19.01 -24.68
CA VAL A 66 -10.53 -19.33 -26.02
C VAL A 66 -9.23 -20.09 -25.83
N ALA A 67 -9.02 -21.19 -26.55
CA ALA A 67 -7.92 -22.14 -26.29
C ALA A 67 -6.57 -21.44 -26.11
N ALA A 68 -5.99 -21.59 -24.91
CA ALA A 68 -4.90 -20.75 -24.44
C ALA A 68 -3.58 -21.04 -25.18
N GLN A 69 -3.34 -20.30 -26.26
CA GLN A 69 -2.00 -20.11 -26.80
C GLN A 69 -1.08 -19.61 -25.67
N PRO A 70 0.10 -20.21 -25.45
CA PRO A 70 0.98 -19.81 -24.36
C PRO A 70 1.55 -18.42 -24.62
N SER A 71 0.88 -17.39 -24.08
CA SER A 71 1.27 -15.98 -24.20
C SER A 71 2.75 -15.81 -23.85
N LEU A 72 3.54 -15.47 -24.87
CA LEU A 72 5.01 -15.52 -24.87
C LEU A 72 5.59 -14.75 -23.69
N VAL A 73 6.67 -15.25 -23.09
CA VAL A 73 7.37 -14.56 -22.01
C VAL A 73 8.22 -13.44 -22.63
N ALA A 74 7.98 -12.22 -22.18
CA ALA A 74 8.72 -11.02 -22.57
C ALA A 74 10.00 -10.85 -21.74
N LEU A 75 9.93 -11.10 -20.42
CA LEU A 75 11.04 -10.92 -19.49
C LEU A 75 10.93 -11.88 -18.31
N HIS A 76 12.02 -12.54 -17.96
CA HIS A 76 12.22 -13.15 -16.64
C HIS A 76 13.06 -12.21 -15.78
N PHE A 77 12.53 -11.78 -14.63
CA PHE A 77 13.23 -10.96 -13.66
C PHE A 77 13.02 -11.55 -12.26
N MET A 78 14.08 -12.16 -11.72
CA MET A 78 14.03 -12.95 -10.48
C MET A 78 12.97 -14.07 -10.60
N ASP A 79 12.02 -14.16 -9.67
CA ASP A 79 10.88 -15.08 -9.67
C ASP A 79 9.73 -14.62 -10.58
N ILE A 80 9.77 -13.39 -11.10
CA ILE A 80 8.68 -12.76 -11.85
C ILE A 80 8.89 -12.96 -13.36
N SER A 81 7.84 -13.41 -14.04
CA SER A 81 7.87 -13.68 -15.50
C SER A 81 6.79 -12.87 -16.22
N LEU A 82 7.19 -11.72 -16.80
CA LEU A 82 6.29 -10.87 -17.59
C LEU A 82 6.00 -11.52 -18.95
N ARG A 83 4.74 -11.52 -19.37
CA ARG A 83 4.32 -11.98 -20.70
C ARG A 83 4.11 -10.82 -21.66
N HIS A 84 4.09 -11.10 -22.97
CA HIS A 84 3.74 -10.12 -24.01
C HIS A 84 2.41 -9.40 -23.71
N SER A 85 1.42 -10.14 -23.17
CA SER A 85 0.15 -9.57 -22.71
C SER A 85 0.26 -8.61 -21.54
N ASP A 86 1.26 -8.77 -20.65
CA ASP A 86 1.55 -7.80 -19.59
C ASP A 86 2.19 -6.54 -20.19
N ILE A 87 3.12 -6.69 -21.14
CA ILE A 87 3.81 -5.55 -21.77
C ILE A 87 2.86 -4.69 -22.61
N GLN A 88 1.86 -5.30 -23.25
CA GLN A 88 0.84 -4.56 -24.01
C GLN A 88 0.04 -3.58 -23.14
N LEU A 89 -0.15 -3.86 -21.83
CA LEU A 89 -0.79 -2.91 -20.90
C LEU A 89 0.05 -1.64 -20.72
N LEU A 90 1.38 -1.71 -20.84
CA LEU A 90 2.25 -0.53 -20.80
C LEU A 90 2.17 0.27 -22.12
N GLN A 91 2.04 -0.42 -23.25
CA GLN A 91 1.94 0.15 -24.60
C GLN A 91 0.57 0.80 -24.91
N SER A 92 -0.43 0.62 -24.05
CA SER A 92 -1.81 1.07 -24.21
C SER A 92 -2.15 2.15 -23.19
N ASP A 93 -2.52 3.34 -23.65
CA ASP A 93 -2.92 4.46 -22.78
C ASP A 93 -4.30 4.24 -22.14
N HIS A 94 -5.11 3.33 -22.69
CA HIS A 94 -6.46 3.00 -22.23
C HIS A 94 -6.51 1.83 -21.24
N GLU A 95 -5.42 1.06 -21.07
CA GLU A 95 -5.38 -0.11 -20.18
C GLU A 95 -4.55 0.18 -18.92
N GLY A 96 -5.10 -0.19 -17.76
CA GLY A 96 -4.41 -0.07 -16.48
C GLY A 96 -3.41 -1.20 -16.25
N VAL A 97 -2.30 -0.90 -15.57
CA VAL A 97 -1.28 -1.90 -15.24
C VAL A 97 -1.79 -2.95 -14.26
N ASN A 98 -1.34 -4.20 -14.44
CA ASN A 98 -1.74 -5.33 -13.61
C ASN A 98 -0.79 -5.60 -12.44
N GLU A 99 -1.19 -6.54 -11.58
CA GLU A 99 -0.44 -6.95 -10.38
C GLU A 99 0.99 -7.40 -10.68
N ARG A 100 1.22 -8.05 -11.84
CA ARG A 100 2.55 -8.56 -12.21
C ARG A 100 3.51 -7.45 -12.63
N LEU A 101 3.02 -6.40 -13.29
CA LEU A 101 3.80 -5.20 -13.59
C LEU A 101 4.19 -4.45 -12.30
N VAL A 102 3.24 -4.29 -11.36
CA VAL A 102 3.50 -3.69 -10.05
C VAL A 102 4.53 -4.52 -9.27
N ALA A 103 4.39 -5.83 -9.23
CA ALA A 103 5.33 -6.74 -8.58
C ALA A 103 6.74 -6.67 -9.21
N PHE A 104 6.84 -6.69 -10.55
CA PHE A 104 8.10 -6.55 -11.28
C PHE A 104 8.82 -5.24 -10.91
N TYR A 105 8.11 -4.11 -10.96
CA TYR A 105 8.70 -2.82 -10.67
C TYR A 105 9.12 -2.71 -9.20
N TYR A 106 8.30 -3.21 -8.26
CA TYR A 106 8.66 -3.27 -6.83
C TYR A 106 9.90 -4.14 -6.58
N ALA A 107 10.04 -5.28 -7.27
CA ALA A 107 11.24 -6.12 -7.20
C ALA A 107 12.48 -5.40 -7.79
N HIS A 108 12.31 -4.65 -8.89
CA HIS A 108 13.37 -3.81 -9.42
C HIS A 108 13.80 -2.72 -8.43
N LEU A 109 12.85 -1.98 -7.85
CA LEU A 109 13.14 -0.95 -6.84
C LEU A 109 13.88 -1.56 -5.64
N GLN A 110 13.42 -2.70 -5.11
CA GLN A 110 14.04 -3.35 -3.95
C GLN A 110 15.45 -3.90 -4.23
N HIS A 111 15.67 -4.56 -5.36
CA HIS A 111 16.87 -5.39 -5.59
C HIS A 111 17.88 -4.77 -6.57
N ARG A 112 17.50 -3.69 -7.28
CA ARG A 112 18.39 -2.90 -8.14
C ARG A 112 18.55 -1.48 -7.60
N ARG A 113 17.53 -0.61 -7.69
CA ARG A 113 17.66 0.83 -7.38
C ARG A 113 18.02 1.10 -5.91
N TYR A 114 17.29 0.52 -4.97
CA TYR A 114 17.46 0.75 -3.53
C TYR A 114 18.15 -0.42 -2.82
N ARG A 115 18.97 -1.20 -3.54
CA ARG A 115 19.70 -2.36 -2.99
C ARG A 115 20.55 -2.02 -1.75
N SER A 116 21.03 -0.78 -1.65
CA SER A 116 21.84 -0.27 -0.53
C SER A 116 21.03 0.36 0.61
N GLN A 117 19.69 0.33 0.56
CA GLN A 117 18.80 0.91 1.58
C GLN A 117 18.15 -0.22 2.40
N PRO A 118 18.82 -0.77 3.44
CA PRO A 118 18.34 -1.95 4.16
C PRO A 118 17.04 -1.71 4.93
N ASP A 119 16.74 -0.46 5.28
CA ASP A 119 15.56 -0.03 6.03
C ASP A 119 14.32 0.26 5.16
N LEU A 120 14.49 0.25 3.84
CA LEU A 120 13.43 0.48 2.86
C LEU A 120 12.95 -0.86 2.27
N HIS A 121 11.66 -1.17 2.45
CA HIS A 121 11.08 -2.43 1.99
C HIS A 121 9.85 -2.26 1.10
N PHE A 122 9.82 -2.99 -0.01
CA PHE A 122 8.76 -2.97 -1.00
C PHE A 122 8.00 -4.31 -0.96
N LEU A 123 6.74 -4.31 -0.49
CA LEU A 123 5.93 -5.54 -0.45
C LEU A 123 5.32 -5.86 -1.81
N ASN A 124 5.37 -7.14 -2.18
CA ASN A 124 4.72 -7.66 -3.37
C ASN A 124 3.18 -7.47 -3.27
N PRO A 125 2.49 -6.96 -4.30
CA PRO A 125 1.05 -6.69 -4.26
C PRO A 125 0.18 -7.92 -3.98
N ALA A 126 0.56 -9.11 -4.45
CA ALA A 126 -0.19 -10.34 -4.17
C ALA A 126 -0.19 -10.66 -2.66
N LEU A 127 0.95 -10.46 -2.00
CA LEU A 127 1.06 -10.60 -0.54
C LEU A 127 0.19 -9.56 0.18
N VAL A 128 0.22 -8.30 -0.26
CA VAL A 128 -0.58 -7.22 0.34
C VAL A 128 -2.09 -7.46 0.19
N ALA A 129 -2.54 -8.01 -0.94
CA ALA A 129 -3.92 -8.44 -1.13
C ALA A 129 -4.33 -9.58 -0.16
N GLN A 130 -3.41 -10.48 0.17
CA GLN A 130 -3.63 -11.58 1.11
C GLN A 130 -3.66 -11.15 2.58
N LEU A 131 -2.90 -10.11 3.01
CA LEU A 131 -2.74 -9.73 4.43
C LEU A 131 -4.06 -9.64 5.21
N ARG A 132 -5.11 -9.02 4.65
CA ARG A 132 -6.42 -8.87 5.33
C ARG A 132 -7.20 -10.18 5.52
N HIS A 133 -6.78 -11.25 4.86
CA HIS A 133 -7.40 -12.57 4.89
C HIS A 133 -6.56 -13.59 5.70
N MET A 134 -5.37 -13.18 6.15
CA MET A 134 -4.51 -13.99 7.01
C MET A 134 -4.97 -13.94 8.48
N ASP A 135 -4.80 -15.05 9.19
CA ASP A 135 -4.94 -15.04 10.65
C ASP A 135 -3.76 -14.31 11.33
N MET A 136 -3.93 -13.98 12.61
CA MET A 136 -2.91 -13.21 13.36
C MET A 136 -1.56 -13.95 13.46
N ARG A 137 -1.54 -15.29 13.52
CA ARG A 137 -0.31 -16.08 13.55
C ARG A 137 0.39 -16.05 12.19
N GLN A 138 -0.35 -16.18 11.10
CA GLN A 138 0.17 -16.03 9.73
C GLN A 138 0.78 -14.63 9.53
N LEU A 139 0.10 -13.59 10.00
CA LEU A 139 0.61 -12.20 9.97
C LEU A 139 1.92 -12.03 10.75
N TRP A 140 2.00 -12.57 11.97
CA TRP A 140 3.24 -12.57 12.77
C TRP A 140 4.38 -13.29 12.03
N THR A 141 4.13 -14.46 11.45
CA THR A 141 5.11 -15.21 10.63
C THR A 141 5.64 -14.36 9.47
N VAL A 142 4.74 -13.82 8.63
CA VAL A 142 5.12 -12.99 7.47
C VAL A 142 5.95 -11.77 7.87
N VAL A 143 5.62 -11.12 8.99
CA VAL A 143 6.35 -9.96 9.52
C VAL A 143 7.69 -10.33 10.16
N HIS A 144 7.83 -11.52 10.74
CA HIS A 144 9.09 -12.01 11.32
C HIS A 144 10.05 -12.51 10.25
N GLU A 145 9.62 -13.40 9.36
CA GLU A 145 10.46 -13.98 8.30
C GLU A 145 11.04 -12.91 7.36
N ARG A 146 10.28 -11.85 7.09
CA ARG A 146 10.72 -10.70 6.27
C ARG A 146 11.31 -9.54 7.08
N ARG A 147 11.43 -9.70 8.41
CA ARG A 147 11.97 -8.70 9.36
C ARG A 147 11.29 -7.31 9.24
N LEU A 148 9.98 -7.29 8.94
CA LEU A 148 9.20 -6.06 8.70
C LEU A 148 9.01 -5.23 9.98
N HIS A 149 9.09 -5.87 11.14
CA HIS A 149 9.07 -5.21 12.45
C HIS A 149 10.30 -4.31 12.67
N GLU A 150 11.40 -4.52 11.92
CA GLU A 150 12.63 -3.73 12.02
C GLU A 150 12.70 -2.55 11.03
N LYS A 151 12.07 -2.68 9.86
CA LYS A 151 12.21 -1.72 8.74
C LYS A 151 11.65 -0.34 9.06
N GLN A 152 12.45 0.72 8.89
CA GLN A 152 11.96 2.09 9.06
C GLN A 152 10.83 2.44 8.09
N PHE A 153 10.93 1.98 6.83
CA PHE A 153 10.01 2.30 5.75
C PHE A 153 9.51 1.05 5.04
N ILE A 154 8.18 0.89 4.94
CA ILE A 154 7.55 -0.23 4.24
C ILE A 154 6.51 0.33 3.27
N LEU A 155 6.65 0.04 1.98
CA LEU A 155 5.71 0.43 0.93
C LEU A 155 4.82 -0.76 0.57
N LEU A 156 3.51 -0.54 0.69
CA LEU A 156 2.46 -1.52 0.41
C LEU A 156 1.56 -1.00 -0.73
N PRO A 157 1.57 -1.64 -1.91
CA PRO A 157 0.66 -1.29 -2.99
C PRO A 157 -0.74 -1.88 -2.69
N LEU A 158 -1.72 -1.00 -2.49
CA LEU A 158 -3.11 -1.36 -2.24
C LEU A 158 -3.87 -1.45 -3.57
N ALA A 159 -4.65 -2.51 -3.77
CA ALA A 159 -5.41 -2.76 -4.99
C ALA A 159 -6.90 -3.03 -4.71
N THR A 160 -7.78 -2.70 -5.66
CA THR A 160 -9.17 -3.25 -5.69
C THR A 160 -9.19 -4.72 -6.17
N HIS A 161 -8.44 -5.58 -5.47
CA HIS A 161 -8.33 -7.00 -5.79
C HIS A 161 -9.69 -7.73 -5.66
N PRO A 162 -10.03 -8.71 -6.51
CA PRO A 162 -9.29 -9.25 -7.66
C PRO A 162 -9.76 -8.66 -9.00
N ARG A 163 -10.18 -7.39 -9.07
CA ARG A 163 -10.77 -6.86 -10.31
C ARG A 163 -9.69 -6.52 -11.36
N PRO A 164 -9.79 -6.98 -12.62
CA PRO A 164 -9.07 -6.35 -13.72
C PRO A 164 -9.52 -4.88 -13.81
N HIS A 165 -8.58 -3.98 -14.04
CA HIS A 165 -8.80 -2.51 -13.96
C HIS A 165 -9.28 -2.02 -12.58
N GLY A 166 -8.98 -2.78 -11.50
CA GLY A 166 -9.08 -2.29 -10.13
C GLY A 166 -8.21 -1.05 -9.91
N HIS A 167 -8.59 -0.23 -8.93
CA HIS A 167 -7.81 0.95 -8.55
C HIS A 167 -6.53 0.55 -7.80
N TRP A 168 -5.54 1.43 -7.83
CA TRP A 168 -4.27 1.29 -7.11
C TRP A 168 -3.99 2.54 -6.25
N SER A 169 -3.50 2.34 -5.01
CA SER A 169 -2.99 3.43 -4.16
C SER A 169 -1.88 2.93 -3.21
N LEU A 170 -1.12 3.84 -2.60
CA LEU A 170 0.06 3.50 -1.80
C LEU A 170 -0.22 3.66 -0.30
N LEU A 171 0.12 2.65 0.50
CA LEU A 171 0.27 2.77 1.94
C LEU A 171 1.76 2.66 2.33
N LEU A 172 2.28 3.67 3.01
CA LEU A 172 3.64 3.71 3.55
C LEU A 172 3.58 3.58 5.08
N VAL A 173 4.31 2.64 5.65
CA VAL A 173 4.65 2.64 7.08
C VAL A 173 5.92 3.48 7.27
N SER A 174 5.92 4.42 8.22
CA SER A 174 7.10 5.16 8.66
C SER A 174 7.27 5.03 10.17
N ARG A 175 8.33 4.34 10.60
CA ARG A 175 8.69 4.22 12.03
C ARG A 175 9.27 5.52 12.62
N PRO A 176 10.13 6.29 11.92
CA PRO A 176 10.61 7.59 12.43
C PRO A 176 9.47 8.57 12.73
N ASP A 177 8.47 8.65 11.83
CA ASP A 177 7.28 9.48 12.03
C ASP A 177 6.29 8.92 13.06
N ARG A 178 6.34 7.61 13.33
CA ARG A 178 5.26 6.83 13.96
C ARG A 178 3.93 7.02 13.25
N LYS A 179 3.90 6.83 11.92
CA LYS A 179 2.72 7.03 11.08
C LYS A 179 2.56 5.95 10.02
N PHE A 180 1.32 5.80 9.58
CA PHE A 180 1.00 5.26 8.26
C PHE A 180 0.62 6.44 7.36
N TYR A 181 1.15 6.51 6.15
CA TYR A 181 0.80 7.52 5.15
C TYR A 181 0.08 6.84 3.97
N HIS A 182 -1.14 7.27 3.65
CA HIS A 182 -1.91 6.73 2.52
C HIS A 182 -2.01 7.77 1.40
N TYR A 183 -1.50 7.44 0.21
CA TYR A 183 -1.50 8.31 -0.98
C TYR A 183 -2.37 7.68 -2.06
N ASP A 184 -3.42 8.39 -2.49
CA ASP A 184 -4.44 7.87 -3.38
C ASP A 184 -4.81 8.90 -4.45
N SER A 185 -4.62 8.53 -5.72
CA SER A 185 -4.82 9.41 -6.87
C SER A 185 -6.27 9.54 -7.32
N LEU A 186 -7.22 8.84 -6.69
CA LEU A 186 -8.65 8.88 -7.00
C LEU A 186 -9.47 9.25 -5.77
N ASP A 187 -9.33 10.51 -5.34
CA ASP A 187 -10.15 11.16 -4.30
C ASP A 187 -10.22 10.36 -2.98
N ASN A 188 -9.12 9.69 -2.64
CA ASN A 188 -8.98 8.83 -1.46
C ASN A 188 -10.01 7.67 -1.39
N CYS A 189 -10.46 7.15 -2.52
CA CYS A 189 -11.47 6.08 -2.56
C CYS A 189 -11.04 4.77 -1.87
N HIS A 190 -9.73 4.52 -1.67
CA HIS A 190 -9.23 3.42 -0.85
C HIS A 190 -9.07 3.76 0.65
N SER A 191 -9.58 4.88 1.16
CA SER A 191 -9.46 5.25 2.60
C SER A 191 -9.85 4.11 3.55
N MET A 192 -10.98 3.44 3.28
CA MET A 192 -11.43 2.30 4.09
C MET A 192 -10.55 1.04 3.93
N LEU A 193 -9.94 0.84 2.76
CA LEU A 193 -8.98 -0.24 2.51
C LEU A 193 -7.66 0.02 3.24
N ALA A 194 -7.15 1.25 3.17
CA ALA A 194 -5.95 1.68 3.88
C ALA A 194 -6.13 1.61 5.40
N TYR A 195 -7.29 2.02 5.92
CA TYR A 195 -7.65 1.81 7.32
C TYR A 195 -7.67 0.32 7.69
N ALA A 196 -8.38 -0.52 6.94
CA ALA A 196 -8.45 -1.95 7.23
C ALA A 196 -7.06 -2.63 7.23
N VAL A 197 -6.21 -2.35 6.23
CA VAL A 197 -4.82 -2.86 6.18
C VAL A 197 -3.97 -2.32 7.34
N THR A 198 -4.15 -1.06 7.72
CA THR A 198 -3.46 -0.44 8.86
C THR A 198 -3.80 -1.16 10.17
N GLU A 199 -5.08 -1.37 10.45
CA GLU A 199 -5.53 -2.05 11.68
C GLU A 199 -5.10 -3.52 11.72
N THR A 200 -5.14 -4.24 10.59
CA THR A 200 -4.56 -5.60 10.45
C THR A 200 -3.06 -5.63 10.82
N LEU A 201 -2.31 -4.58 10.47
CA LEU A 201 -0.85 -4.54 10.64
C LEU A 201 -0.37 -3.90 11.95
N ARG A 202 -1.22 -3.20 12.72
CA ARG A 202 -0.84 -2.59 14.01
C ARG A 202 -0.15 -3.57 14.96
N ALA A 203 -0.75 -4.74 15.13
CA ALA A 203 -0.25 -5.76 16.05
C ALA A 203 1.11 -6.32 15.62
N PRO A 204 1.26 -6.95 14.43
CA PRO A 204 2.51 -7.60 14.06
C PRO A 204 3.65 -6.62 13.79
N LEU A 205 3.38 -5.39 13.33
CA LEU A 205 4.42 -4.37 13.12
C LEU A 205 4.78 -3.57 14.40
N GLU A 206 4.15 -3.88 15.54
CA GLU A 206 4.22 -3.12 16.81
C GLU A 206 3.77 -1.64 16.71
N ALA A 207 3.08 -1.31 15.62
CA ALA A 207 2.70 0.03 15.20
C ALA A 207 1.43 0.56 15.91
N TRP A 208 1.11 0.06 17.10
CA TRP A 208 -0.11 0.38 17.86
C TRP A 208 -0.40 1.88 17.98
N LYS A 209 0.64 2.67 18.25
CA LYS A 209 0.54 4.14 18.46
C LYS A 209 0.61 4.97 17.18
N PHE A 210 0.70 4.34 16.00
CA PHE A 210 0.95 5.07 14.76
C PHE A 210 -0.33 5.70 14.19
N VAL A 211 -0.25 6.94 13.72
CA VAL A 211 -1.41 7.65 13.16
C VAL A 211 -1.51 7.40 11.65
N LEU A 212 -2.69 6.98 11.17
CA LEU A 212 -2.98 6.94 9.73
C LEU A 212 -3.24 8.37 9.23
N THR A 213 -2.47 8.79 8.24
CA THR A 213 -2.41 10.15 7.70
C THR A 213 -2.64 10.10 6.21
N THR A 214 -3.64 10.82 5.70
CA THR A 214 -3.82 11.00 4.25
C THR A 214 -2.68 11.84 3.70
N GLY A 215 -1.98 11.30 2.71
CA GLY A 215 -0.91 11.96 1.96
C GLY A 215 -1.46 12.61 0.69
N ARG A 216 -1.14 13.88 0.49
CA ARG A 216 -1.41 14.57 -0.78
C ARG A 216 -0.56 13.93 -1.88
N CYS A 217 -1.18 13.70 -3.03
CA CYS A 217 -0.54 13.24 -4.24
C CYS A 217 -1.24 13.85 -5.46
N LEU A 218 -0.55 13.84 -6.61
CA LEU A 218 -1.15 14.24 -7.88
C LEU A 218 -2.35 13.33 -8.18
N GLN A 219 -3.53 13.94 -8.31
CA GLN A 219 -4.77 13.23 -8.64
C GLN A 219 -4.81 12.87 -10.12
N GLN A 220 -5.51 11.79 -10.43
CA GLN A 220 -5.86 11.39 -11.78
C GLN A 220 -6.69 12.48 -12.48
N GLN A 221 -6.55 12.59 -13.79
CA GLN A 221 -7.43 13.46 -14.55
C GLN A 221 -8.80 12.77 -14.65
N ARG A 222 -9.86 13.43 -14.19
CA ARG A 222 -11.22 12.99 -14.51
C ARG A 222 -11.37 13.08 -16.02
N GLN A 223 -11.41 11.92 -16.70
CA GLN A 223 -11.76 11.87 -18.10
C GLN A 223 -13.16 12.49 -18.25
N SER A 224 -13.35 13.33 -19.27
CA SER A 224 -14.66 13.95 -19.50
C SER A 224 -15.67 12.83 -19.80
N PRO A 225 -16.86 12.81 -19.17
CA PRO A 225 -17.78 11.69 -19.29
C PRO A 225 -18.18 11.48 -20.75
N HIS A 226 -17.62 10.45 -21.37
CA HIS A 226 -17.91 10.13 -22.75
C HIS A 226 -19.31 9.52 -22.82
N LYS A 227 -20.13 10.00 -23.77
CA LYS A 227 -21.52 9.58 -23.93
C LYS A 227 -21.66 8.12 -24.37
N GLU A 228 -21.47 7.16 -23.47
CA GLU A 228 -22.02 5.80 -23.55
C GLU A 228 -21.82 5.02 -22.24
N GLY A 229 -22.90 4.79 -21.50
CA GLY A 229 -22.85 4.25 -20.13
C GLY A 229 -22.37 2.80 -20.03
N ARG A 230 -21.06 2.62 -19.78
CA ARG A 230 -20.38 1.42 -19.25
C ARG A 230 -19.22 1.90 -18.37
N ASP A 231 -18.63 1.03 -17.53
CA ASP A 231 -17.58 1.33 -16.52
C ASP A 231 -16.23 1.89 -17.05
N ARG A 232 -16.19 2.49 -18.25
CA ARG A 232 -14.99 3.04 -18.89
C ARG A 232 -14.62 4.47 -18.47
N ASP A 233 -15.44 5.15 -17.66
CA ASP A 233 -15.20 6.51 -17.14
C ASP A 233 -14.08 6.59 -16.07
N ARG A 234 -13.43 5.47 -15.71
CA ARG A 234 -12.32 5.45 -14.73
C ARG A 234 -10.96 5.51 -15.43
N ASP A 235 -10.20 6.55 -15.10
CA ASP A 235 -8.82 6.72 -15.56
C ASP A 235 -7.95 5.48 -15.21
N PRO A 236 -7.33 4.80 -16.21
CA PRO A 236 -6.52 3.60 -15.99
C PRO A 236 -5.16 3.86 -15.33
N THR A 237 -4.72 5.12 -15.20
CA THR A 237 -3.36 5.48 -14.76
C THR A 237 -3.06 5.25 -13.27
N SER A 238 -4.00 4.78 -12.45
CA SER A 238 -3.82 4.67 -10.99
C SER A 238 -2.57 3.86 -10.58
N GLY A 239 -2.28 2.77 -11.28
CA GLY A 239 -1.07 1.98 -11.06
C GLY A 239 0.22 2.69 -11.50
N ILE A 240 0.14 3.61 -12.47
CA ILE A 240 1.24 4.50 -12.86
C ILE A 240 1.45 5.58 -11.77
N HIS A 241 0.39 6.18 -11.25
CA HIS A 241 0.47 7.10 -10.09
C HIS A 241 1.08 6.40 -8.86
N LEU A 242 0.69 5.14 -8.59
CA LEU A 242 1.30 4.30 -7.56
C LEU A 242 2.81 4.10 -7.79
N MET A 243 3.22 3.72 -8.99
CA MET A 243 4.64 3.51 -9.33
C MET A 243 5.47 4.80 -9.15
N CYS A 244 4.97 5.93 -9.66
CA CYS A 244 5.63 7.23 -9.52
C CYS A 244 5.72 7.70 -8.05
N MET A 245 4.63 7.55 -7.28
CA MET A 245 4.64 7.92 -5.86
C MET A 245 5.55 7.01 -5.04
N SER A 246 5.63 5.71 -5.38
CA SER A 246 6.50 4.77 -4.66
C SER A 246 7.97 5.08 -4.87
N GLU A 247 8.38 5.45 -6.09
CA GLU A 247 9.73 5.93 -6.36
C GLU A 247 10.00 7.28 -5.67
N HIS A 248 9.09 8.25 -5.78
CA HIS A 248 9.30 9.58 -5.19
C HIS A 248 9.33 9.54 -3.65
N VAL A 249 8.48 8.71 -3.01
CA VAL A 249 8.55 8.40 -1.57
C VAL A 249 9.88 7.77 -1.22
N ALA A 250 10.32 6.75 -1.98
CA ALA A 250 11.56 6.04 -1.71
C ALA A 250 12.79 6.96 -1.81
N ASP A 251 12.88 7.80 -2.85
CA ASP A 251 13.93 8.81 -2.99
C ASP A 251 13.85 9.88 -1.88
N TYR A 252 12.67 10.23 -1.39
CA TYR A 252 12.54 11.17 -0.26
C TYR A 252 13.06 10.56 1.04
N VAL A 253 12.53 9.41 1.46
CA VAL A 253 12.89 8.79 2.75
C VAL A 253 14.36 8.35 2.78
N SER A 254 14.91 7.92 1.64
CA SER A 254 16.34 7.56 1.51
C SER A 254 17.32 8.74 1.58
N ARG A 255 16.82 9.99 1.57
CA ARG A 255 17.63 11.22 1.70
C ARG A 255 17.31 12.02 2.96
N CYS A 256 16.10 11.90 3.49
CA CYS A 256 15.60 12.70 4.61
C CYS A 256 15.44 11.90 5.92
N GLU A 257 15.43 10.57 5.88
CA GLU A 257 15.24 9.68 7.04
C GLU A 257 13.88 9.85 7.78
N TYR A 258 12.94 10.60 7.18
CA TYR A 258 11.52 10.69 7.57
C TYR A 258 10.65 10.82 6.31
N ALA A 259 9.33 10.66 6.45
CA ALA A 259 8.36 10.79 5.36
C ALA A 259 7.40 11.98 5.55
N THR A 260 6.78 12.46 4.47
CA THR A 260 5.90 13.65 4.51
C THR A 260 4.62 13.45 3.71
N SER A 261 3.47 13.89 4.26
CA SER A 261 2.15 13.82 3.62
C SER A 261 1.95 14.80 2.45
N SER A 262 3.02 15.37 1.91
CA SER A 262 2.99 16.52 1.00
C SER A 262 4.00 16.42 -0.16
N LEU A 263 4.26 15.20 -0.64
CA LEU A 263 5.08 14.98 -1.82
C LEU A 263 4.32 15.37 -3.10
N LEU A 264 4.99 16.08 -4.00
CA LEU A 264 4.42 16.54 -5.26
C LEU A 264 5.18 15.88 -6.42
N ILE A 265 4.43 15.12 -7.22
CA ILE A 265 4.92 14.47 -8.45
C ILE A 265 4.57 15.41 -9.60
N ALA A 266 5.50 15.66 -10.52
CA ALA A 266 5.20 16.43 -11.73
C ALA A 266 4.41 15.58 -12.73
N TRP A 267 3.51 16.20 -13.51
CA TRP A 267 2.68 15.46 -14.47
C TRP A 267 3.52 14.74 -15.54
N ASP A 268 4.67 15.32 -15.91
CA ASP A 268 5.65 14.74 -16.83
C ASP A 268 6.24 13.41 -16.33
N GLN A 269 6.29 13.21 -15.00
CA GLN A 269 6.71 11.93 -14.42
C GLN A 269 5.63 10.86 -14.57
N ILE A 270 4.34 11.24 -14.49
CA ILE A 270 3.22 10.32 -14.73
C ILE A 270 3.18 9.90 -16.20
N SER A 271 3.27 10.86 -17.13
CA SER A 271 3.21 10.56 -18.57
C SER A 271 4.45 9.80 -19.06
N GLY A 272 5.65 10.14 -18.57
CA GLY A 272 6.89 9.46 -18.92
C GLY A 272 7.04 8.03 -18.38
N MET A 273 6.36 7.69 -17.27
CA MET A 273 6.56 6.40 -16.58
C MET A 273 6.24 5.17 -17.44
N ARG A 274 5.24 5.23 -18.34
CA ARG A 274 4.97 4.13 -19.29
C ARG A 274 6.17 3.82 -20.19
N THR A 275 6.80 4.87 -20.73
CA THR A 275 8.02 4.77 -21.55
C THR A 275 9.18 4.26 -20.72
N HIS A 276 9.39 4.83 -19.52
CA HIS A 276 10.45 4.41 -18.61
C HIS A 276 10.37 2.92 -18.25
N LEU A 277 9.17 2.38 -18.03
CA LEU A 277 8.98 0.95 -17.75
C LEU A 277 9.33 0.07 -18.96
N LEU A 278 8.99 0.50 -20.18
CA LEU A 278 9.33 -0.21 -21.42
C LEU A 278 10.85 -0.19 -21.69
N GLU A 279 11.50 0.96 -21.47
CA GLU A 279 12.97 1.11 -21.53
C GLU A 279 13.67 0.27 -20.47
N LEU A 280 13.13 0.23 -19.25
CA LEU A 280 13.63 -0.60 -18.17
C LEU A 280 13.54 -2.09 -18.53
N ILE A 281 12.41 -2.55 -19.09
CA ILE A 281 12.24 -3.93 -19.55
C ILE A 281 13.27 -4.28 -20.64
N LEU A 282 13.47 -3.39 -21.63
CA LEU A 282 14.51 -3.55 -22.66
C LEU A 282 15.92 -3.64 -22.04
N SER A 283 16.26 -2.74 -21.10
CA SER A 283 17.58 -2.71 -20.44
C SER A 283 17.91 -3.97 -19.62
N LEU A 284 16.86 -4.71 -19.21
CA LEU A 284 16.96 -5.99 -18.50
C LEU A 284 16.97 -7.21 -19.45
N GLY A 285 17.04 -6.99 -20.77
CA GLY A 285 17.04 -8.04 -21.79
C GLY A 285 15.64 -8.52 -22.19
N GLY A 286 14.59 -7.76 -21.86
CA GLY A 286 13.21 -8.10 -22.18
C GLY A 286 12.82 -7.79 -23.63
N ILE A 287 11.96 -8.61 -24.20
CA ILE A 287 11.45 -8.50 -25.57
C ILE A 287 10.09 -7.77 -25.53
N LEU A 288 9.98 -6.65 -26.24
CA LEU A 288 8.70 -5.96 -26.39
C LEU A 288 7.89 -6.58 -27.54
N PRO A 289 6.58 -6.88 -27.35
CA PRO A 289 5.71 -7.26 -28.45
C PRO A 289 5.50 -6.09 -29.43
N PRO A 290 5.11 -6.36 -30.69
CA PRO A 290 4.54 -5.32 -31.54
C PRO A 290 3.33 -4.69 -30.85
N LYS A 291 3.20 -3.36 -30.95
CA LYS A 291 2.02 -2.64 -30.48
C LYS A 291 0.78 -3.20 -31.18
N LYS A 292 -0.32 -3.35 -30.44
CA LYS A 292 -1.64 -3.55 -31.04
C LYS A 292 -1.99 -2.31 -31.85
N SER A 293 -2.31 -2.47 -33.13
CA SER A 293 -3.11 -1.47 -33.84
C SER A 293 -4.52 -1.46 -33.23
N HIS A 294 -4.99 -0.26 -32.89
CA HIS A 294 -6.34 0.00 -32.41
C HIS A 294 -7.18 0.64 -33.53
#